data_AF-Q23GC3-F1
#
_entry.id   AF-Q23GC3-F1
#
_cell.length_a   1.000
_cell.length_b   1.000
_cell.length_c   1.000
_cell.angle_alpha   90.00
_cell.angle_beta   90.00
_cell.angle_gamma   90.00
#
_symmetry.space_group_name_H-M   'P 1'
#
loop_
_entity.id
_entity.type
_entity.pdbx_description
1 polymer ?
#
loop_
_entity_poly.entity_id
_entity_poly.type
_entity_poly.pdbx_seq_one_letter_code
_entity_poly.pdbx_strand_id
1 'polypeptide(L)'
;MNYLIKFDFFSSNFNFYLTNKQNKRGTFQGALVSLSILVVVLSYFIYLILQFLNNQIDPKFRSQIFVTDEPTEISLRNDLLAFQYQVDAFNSLDTLQKQNNKTYLVPIAFFLYPNQNDNTYISLNFTECSSVKLQGYKCIDFSNLSNYSLILDGKQNYYSQIYLFFYPCPVVDAFKTTMPDNCANQTEIENLVDLNAAGLNLKLTKVSQGFIIQSDSQYSGPINYNLENNVFSNKFNLPYIQIILYILRDIEEKQFV
;
A
#
# COMPACT_ATOMS: atom_id res chain seq x y z
N MET A 1 -5.32 -3.55 61.24
CA MET A 1 -4.52 -2.40 60.78
C MET A 1 -3.14 -2.77 60.17
N ASN A 2 -2.45 -3.83 60.62
CA ASN A 2 -1.03 -4.07 60.28
C ASN A 2 -0.76 -4.70 58.89
N TYR A 3 -1.77 -5.31 58.23
CA TYR A 3 -1.61 -5.92 56.90
C TYR A 3 -1.67 -4.90 55.75
N LEU A 4 -2.46 -3.83 55.92
CA LEU A 4 -2.65 -2.81 54.88
C LEU A 4 -1.38 -2.02 54.57
N ILE A 5 -0.52 -1.85 55.57
CA ILE A 5 0.75 -1.13 55.47
C ILE A 5 1.75 -1.87 54.54
N LYS A 6 1.57 -3.18 54.31
CA LYS A 6 2.40 -3.96 53.37
C LYS A 6 2.08 -3.66 51.90
N PHE A 7 0.92 -3.06 51.61
CA PHE A 7 0.49 -2.68 50.26
C PHE A 7 0.99 -1.29 49.84
N ASP A 8 1.81 -0.64 50.66
CA ASP A 8 2.55 0.55 50.26
C ASP A 8 3.70 0.16 49.32
N PHE A 9 3.43 0.20 48.01
CA PHE A 9 4.41 -0.14 46.98
C PHE A 9 5.58 0.85 46.93
N PHE A 10 5.36 2.10 47.35
CA PHE A 10 6.35 3.17 47.31
C PHE A 10 7.17 3.30 48.61
N SER A 11 6.96 2.41 49.58
CA SER A 11 7.77 2.44 50.81
C SER A 11 9.25 2.18 50.54
N SER A 12 10.11 3.06 51.07
CA SER A 12 11.57 2.96 50.94
C SER A 12 12.17 2.05 52.01
N ASN A 13 13.29 1.41 51.69
CA ASN A 13 14.10 0.73 52.69
C ASN A 13 14.88 1.79 53.47
N PHE A 14 14.82 1.76 54.80
CA PHE A 14 15.70 2.55 55.65
C PHE A 14 16.40 1.60 56.61
N ASN A 15 17.74 1.59 56.55
CA ASN A 15 18.57 0.77 57.43
C ASN A 15 19.06 1.65 58.59
N PHE A 16 18.52 1.44 59.79
CA PHE A 16 19.25 1.78 61.01
C PHE A 16 19.72 0.48 61.65
N TYR A 17 21.01 0.41 61.98
CA TYR A 17 21.61 -0.69 62.76
C TYR A 17 21.13 -0.64 64.21
N LEU A 18 19.84 -0.88 64.42
CA LEU A 18 19.25 -1.13 65.72
C LEU A 18 18.60 -2.50 65.65
N THR A 19 18.92 -3.31 66.65
CA THR A 19 18.65 -4.73 66.79
C THR A 19 17.15 -5.06 66.65
N ASN A 20 16.59 -5.07 65.43
CA ASN A 20 15.37 -5.78 65.07
C ASN A 20 15.08 -5.77 63.55
N LYS A 21 14.69 -6.94 63.03
CA LYS A 21 14.58 -7.32 61.62
C LYS A 21 13.33 -6.76 60.90
N GLN A 22 13.24 -5.45 60.63
CA GLN A 22 12.26 -4.96 59.63
C GLN A 22 12.89 -3.95 58.66
N ASN A 23 13.08 -4.38 57.41
CA ASN A 23 13.80 -3.63 56.37
C ASN A 23 12.91 -2.61 55.63
N LYS A 24 11.58 -2.62 55.83
CA LYS A 24 10.62 -1.76 55.13
C LYS A 24 9.52 -1.29 56.09
N ARG A 25 9.29 0.01 56.19
CA ARG A 25 8.15 0.59 56.95
C ARG A 25 7.23 1.25 55.95
N GLY A 26 6.14 0.56 55.65
CA GLY A 26 5.05 1.19 54.91
C GLY A 26 4.35 2.23 55.77
N THR A 27 3.68 3.15 55.11
CA THR A 27 2.76 4.10 55.76
C THR A 27 1.33 3.79 55.32
N PHE A 28 0.37 4.10 56.19
CA PHE A 28 -1.04 3.96 55.83
C PHE A 28 -1.41 4.90 54.66
N GLN A 29 -0.84 6.11 54.63
CA GLN A 29 -1.02 7.07 53.54
C GLN A 29 -0.44 6.54 52.22
N GLY A 30 0.75 5.94 52.23
CA GLY A 30 1.36 5.35 51.04
C GLY A 30 0.60 4.12 50.51
N ALA A 31 0.03 3.31 51.39
CA ALA A 31 -0.85 2.21 50.99
C ALA A 31 -2.13 2.70 50.30
N LEU A 32 -2.74 3.79 50.78
CA LEU A 32 -3.93 4.39 50.17
C LEU A 32 -3.63 4.95 48.77
N VAL A 33 -2.51 5.68 48.62
CA VAL A 33 -2.06 6.20 47.33
C VAL A 33 -1.77 5.07 46.34
N SER A 34 -1.09 4.00 46.79
CA SER A 34 -0.80 2.82 45.98
C SER A 34 -2.08 2.14 45.46
N LEU A 35 -3.10 2.00 46.32
CA LEU A 35 -4.39 1.43 45.94
C LEU A 35 -5.13 2.32 44.93
N SER A 36 -5.11 3.65 45.13
CA SER A 36 -5.73 4.61 44.22
C SER A 36 -5.13 4.53 42.80
N ILE A 37 -3.80 4.52 42.71
CA ILE A 37 -3.09 4.40 41.42
C ILE A 37 -3.47 3.09 40.72
N LEU A 38 -3.48 1.98 41.46
CA LEU A 38 -3.83 0.67 40.90
C LEU A 38 -5.26 0.66 40.34
N VAL A 39 -6.22 1.28 41.04
CA VAL A 39 -7.61 1.41 40.58
C VAL A 39 -7.70 2.28 39.32
N VAL A 40 -7.00 3.42 39.28
CA VAL A 40 -6.99 4.32 38.11
C VAL A 40 -6.39 3.62 36.89
N VAL A 41 -5.27 2.92 37.06
CA VAL A 41 -4.61 2.19 35.98
C VAL A 41 -5.49 1.05 35.47
N LEU A 42 -6.10 0.26 36.36
CA LEU A 42 -7.02 -0.82 35.97
C LEU A 42 -8.26 -0.29 35.24
N SER A 43 -8.86 0.79 35.74
CA SER A 43 -10.01 1.43 35.10
C SER A 43 -9.68 1.90 33.68
N TYR A 44 -8.54 2.59 33.52
CA TYR A 44 -8.09 3.06 32.22
C TYR A 44 -7.75 1.91 31.26
N PHE A 45 -7.12 0.84 31.77
CA PHE A 45 -6.83 -0.37 30.97
C PHE A 45 -8.10 -1.06 30.47
N ILE A 46 -9.11 -1.22 31.32
CA ILE A 46 -10.41 -1.79 30.93
C ILE A 46 -11.08 -0.90 29.87
N TYR A 47 -11.04 0.42 30.03
CA TYR A 47 -11.55 1.36 29.03
C TYR A 47 -10.88 1.17 27.66
N LEU A 48 -9.55 1.05 27.62
CA LEU A 48 -8.82 0.81 26.38
C LEU A 48 -9.18 -0.55 25.74
N ILE A 49 -9.35 -1.61 26.53
CA ILE A 49 -9.83 -2.92 26.01
C ILE A 49 -11.21 -2.78 25.38
N LEU A 50 -12.13 -2.08 26.02
CA LEU A 50 -13.48 -1.87 25.47
C LEU A 50 -13.45 -1.06 24.17
N GLN A 51 -12.59 -0.04 24.07
CA GLN A 51 -12.43 0.71 22.82
C GLN A 51 -11.80 -0.15 21.71
N PHE A 52 -10.83 -1.00 22.04
CA PHE A 52 -10.24 -1.94 21.09
C PHE A 52 -11.26 -2.97 20.59
N LEU A 53 -12.02 -3.60 21.49
CA LEU A 53 -13.05 -4.59 21.10
C LEU A 53 -14.21 -3.97 20.31
N ASN A 54 -14.49 -2.69 20.51
CA ASN A 54 -15.51 -1.95 19.76
C ASN A 54 -14.95 -1.25 18.51
N ASN A 55 -13.73 -1.55 18.08
CA ASN A 55 -13.06 -0.97 16.90
C ASN A 55 -13.01 0.57 16.91
N GLN A 56 -12.97 1.20 18.09
CA GLN A 56 -12.85 2.65 18.24
C GLN A 56 -11.38 3.10 18.29
N ILE A 57 -10.45 2.16 18.48
CA ILE A 57 -9.01 2.38 18.40
C ILE A 57 -8.40 1.28 17.54
N ASP A 58 -7.73 1.67 16.47
CA ASP A 58 -6.83 0.77 15.76
C ASP A 58 -5.50 0.67 16.52
N PRO A 59 -4.98 -0.55 16.79
CA PRO A 59 -3.66 -0.70 17.37
C PRO A 59 -2.62 -0.07 16.44
N LYS A 60 -1.81 0.84 17.00
CA LYS A 60 -0.67 1.42 16.27
C LYS A 60 0.41 0.35 16.12
N PHE A 61 0.33 -0.44 15.06
CA PHE A 61 1.38 -1.36 14.68
C PHE A 61 2.62 -0.55 14.28
N ARG A 62 3.72 -0.69 15.02
CA ARG A 62 5.04 -0.30 14.51
C ARG A 62 5.53 -1.43 13.62
N SER A 63 5.24 -1.34 12.33
CA SER A 63 5.90 -2.20 11.34
C SER A 63 7.37 -1.80 11.28
N GLN A 64 8.27 -2.64 11.79
CA GLN A 64 9.68 -2.53 11.45
C GLN A 64 9.85 -3.18 10.07
N ILE A 65 10.21 -2.39 9.07
CA ILE A 65 10.51 -2.92 7.75
C ILE A 65 11.90 -3.54 7.82
N PHE A 66 11.98 -4.87 7.73
CA PHE A 66 13.26 -5.54 7.56
C PHE A 66 13.66 -5.44 6.09
N VAL A 67 14.81 -4.82 5.84
CA VAL A 67 15.49 -4.90 4.55
C VAL A 67 16.02 -6.32 4.42
N THR A 68 15.27 -7.19 3.77
CA THR A 68 15.77 -8.52 3.40
C THR A 68 16.73 -8.38 2.23
N ASP A 69 17.82 -9.10 2.35
CA ASP A 69 18.88 -9.20 1.36
C ASP A 69 18.53 -10.15 0.21
N GLU A 70 17.45 -10.91 0.36
CA GLU A 70 16.90 -11.82 -0.64
C GLU A 70 15.94 -11.09 -1.59
N PRO A 71 15.87 -11.53 -2.85
CA PRO A 71 14.94 -10.97 -3.82
C PRO A 71 13.50 -11.16 -3.36
N THR A 72 12.74 -10.07 -3.33
CA THR A 72 11.29 -10.12 -3.13
C THR A 72 10.62 -10.40 -4.46
N GLU A 73 9.81 -11.45 -4.53
CA GLU A 73 9.08 -11.81 -5.72
C GLU A 73 7.57 -11.83 -5.47
N ILE A 74 6.81 -11.33 -6.44
CA ILE A 74 5.36 -11.34 -6.46
C ILE A 74 4.91 -12.07 -7.72
N SER A 75 4.08 -13.09 -7.55
CA SER A 75 3.46 -13.81 -8.66
C SER A 75 2.54 -12.89 -9.45
N LEU A 76 2.72 -12.83 -10.78
CA LEU A 76 1.84 -12.11 -11.70
C LEU A 76 0.53 -12.89 -11.88
N ARG A 77 -0.57 -12.37 -11.34
CA ARG A 77 -1.91 -12.95 -11.49
C ARG A 77 -2.84 -11.97 -12.19
N ASN A 78 -3.80 -12.46 -12.95
CA ASN A 78 -4.73 -11.61 -13.73
C ASN A 78 -5.59 -10.69 -12.85
N ASP A 79 -5.72 -10.96 -11.55
CA ASP A 79 -6.42 -10.10 -10.60
C ASP A 79 -5.51 -9.10 -9.88
N LEU A 80 -4.20 -9.07 -10.18
CA LEU A 80 -3.21 -8.28 -9.46
C LEU A 80 -3.44 -6.78 -9.62
N LEU A 81 -3.61 -6.32 -10.86
CA LEU A 81 -3.79 -4.91 -11.20
C LEU A 81 -5.04 -4.74 -12.05
N ALA A 82 -5.97 -3.95 -11.52
CA ALA A 82 -7.20 -3.57 -12.18
C ALA A 82 -7.28 -2.04 -12.29
N PHE A 83 -7.79 -1.55 -13.41
CA PHE A 83 -7.90 -0.12 -13.68
C PHE A 83 -9.23 0.25 -14.34
N GLN A 84 -9.68 1.46 -14.09
CA GLN A 84 -10.86 2.05 -14.73
C GLN A 84 -10.67 3.56 -14.83
N TYR A 85 -10.81 4.12 -16.03
CA TYR A 85 -10.88 5.56 -16.21
C TYR A 85 -12.32 6.02 -16.05
N GLN A 86 -12.57 6.91 -15.09
CA GLN A 86 -13.86 7.56 -14.87
C GLN A 86 -13.84 8.94 -15.49
N VAL A 87 -14.93 9.30 -16.16
CA VAL A 87 -15.10 10.62 -16.79
C VAL A 87 -15.97 11.51 -15.89
N ASP A 88 -16.96 10.91 -15.24
CA ASP A 88 -17.80 11.53 -14.23
C ASP A 88 -18.19 10.51 -13.14
N ALA A 89 -19.04 10.92 -12.18
CA ALA A 89 -19.45 10.08 -11.06
C ALA A 89 -20.22 8.80 -11.45
N PHE A 90 -20.73 8.72 -12.67
CA PHE A 90 -21.62 7.66 -13.14
C PHE A 90 -21.09 6.94 -14.39
N ASN A 91 -20.23 7.57 -15.19
CA ASN A 91 -19.78 7.08 -16.48
C ASN A 91 -18.26 6.81 -16.50
N SER A 92 -17.93 5.61 -16.97
CA SER A 92 -16.56 5.22 -17.33
C SER A 92 -16.21 5.66 -18.75
N LEU A 93 -14.91 5.72 -19.04
CA LEU A 93 -14.41 5.95 -20.40
C LEU A 93 -14.96 4.91 -21.38
N ASP A 94 -15.01 3.64 -21.00
CA ASP A 94 -15.47 2.57 -21.87
C ASP A 94 -16.96 2.69 -22.22
N THR A 95 -17.78 3.11 -21.26
CA THR A 95 -19.21 3.38 -21.50
C THR A 95 -19.39 4.58 -22.43
N LEU A 96 -18.61 5.65 -22.23
CA LEU A 96 -18.68 6.85 -23.06
C LEU A 96 -18.24 6.56 -24.50
N GLN A 97 -17.14 5.82 -24.68
CA GLN A 97 -16.60 5.45 -25.99
C GLN A 97 -17.61 4.62 -26.80
N LYS A 98 -18.29 3.68 -26.12
CA LYS A 98 -19.35 2.86 -26.73
C LYS A 98 -20.58 3.69 -27.08
N GLN A 99 -21.02 4.59 -26.20
CA GLN A 99 -22.19 5.45 -26.41
C GLN A 99 -22.01 6.40 -27.59
N ASN A 100 -20.83 7.02 -27.69
CA ASN A 100 -20.55 8.03 -28.72
C ASN A 100 -19.97 7.42 -30.01
N ASN A 101 -19.73 6.10 -30.03
CA ASN A 101 -19.04 5.39 -31.11
C ASN A 101 -17.70 6.05 -31.51
N LYS A 102 -16.98 6.58 -30.52
CA LYS A 102 -15.72 7.31 -30.68
C LYS A 102 -14.71 6.83 -29.65
N THR A 103 -13.44 6.76 -30.03
CA THR A 103 -12.34 6.43 -29.13
C THR A 103 -11.63 7.70 -28.70
N TYR A 104 -11.54 7.94 -27.39
CA TYR A 104 -10.90 9.14 -26.83
C TYR A 104 -9.50 8.82 -26.31
N LEU A 105 -9.39 7.82 -25.44
CA LEU A 105 -8.13 7.41 -24.82
C LEU A 105 -7.89 5.92 -25.05
N VAL A 106 -6.64 5.58 -25.38
CA VAL A 106 -6.23 4.20 -25.63
C VAL A 106 -5.23 3.78 -24.54
N PRO A 107 -5.62 2.85 -23.66
CA PRO A 107 -4.71 2.29 -22.68
C PRO A 107 -3.72 1.32 -23.37
N ILE A 108 -2.43 1.47 -23.05
CA ILE A 108 -1.33 0.61 -23.50
C ILE A 108 -0.57 0.16 -22.25
N ALA A 109 -0.27 -1.13 -22.14
CA ALA A 109 0.47 -1.67 -21.01
C ALA A 109 1.65 -2.53 -21.46
N PHE A 110 2.74 -2.50 -20.70
CA PHE A 110 3.89 -3.38 -20.91
C PHE A 110 4.58 -3.73 -19.60
N PHE A 111 5.20 -4.91 -19.61
CA PHE A 111 6.05 -5.40 -18.55
C PHE A 111 7.51 -5.20 -18.94
N LEU A 112 8.25 -4.50 -18.08
CA LEU A 112 9.68 -4.34 -18.19
C LEU A 112 10.36 -5.35 -17.29
N TYR A 113 11.09 -6.29 -17.90
CA TYR A 113 11.88 -7.26 -17.18
C TYR A 113 13.38 -7.02 -17.43
N PRO A 114 14.18 -6.73 -16.40
CA PRO A 114 15.62 -6.55 -16.57
C PRO A 114 16.27 -7.87 -17.00
N ASN A 115 17.21 -7.81 -17.95
CA ASN A 115 18.07 -8.93 -18.32
C ASN A 115 19.53 -8.46 -18.26
N GLN A 116 20.50 -9.38 -18.29
CA GLN A 116 21.91 -9.09 -17.97
C GLN A 116 22.54 -7.95 -18.80
N ASN A 117 22.04 -7.70 -20.03
CA ASN A 117 22.58 -6.67 -20.92
C ASN A 117 21.54 -5.63 -21.38
N ASP A 118 20.25 -5.97 -21.42
CA ASP A 118 19.18 -5.10 -21.92
C ASP A 118 17.86 -5.40 -21.21
N ASN A 119 16.99 -4.39 -21.12
CA ASN A 119 15.65 -4.58 -20.58
C ASN A 119 14.71 -5.16 -21.65
N THR A 120 13.98 -6.22 -21.30
CA THR A 120 12.97 -6.81 -22.18
C THR A 120 11.63 -6.12 -21.97
N TYR A 121 11.03 -5.62 -23.05
CA TYR A 121 9.70 -5.01 -23.05
C TYR A 121 8.69 -6.02 -23.58
N ILE A 122 7.70 -6.38 -22.76
CA ILE A 122 6.67 -7.35 -23.15
C ILE A 122 5.31 -6.64 -23.12
N SER A 123 4.63 -6.58 -24.28
CA SER A 123 3.30 -5.98 -24.36
C SER A 123 2.28 -6.79 -23.58
N LEU A 124 1.44 -6.09 -22.82
CA LEU A 124 0.41 -6.67 -21.97
C LEU A 124 -0.97 -6.38 -22.55
N ASN A 125 -1.79 -7.43 -22.61
CA ASN A 125 -3.21 -7.30 -22.91
C ASN A 125 -4.00 -7.03 -21.62
N PHE A 126 -5.26 -6.65 -21.78
CA PHE A 126 -6.19 -6.50 -20.67
C PHE A 126 -7.57 -6.99 -21.06
N THR A 127 -8.30 -7.52 -20.09
CA THR A 127 -9.65 -8.06 -20.25
C THR A 127 -10.56 -7.51 -19.17
N GLU A 128 -11.87 -7.63 -19.33
CA GLU A 128 -12.80 -7.34 -18.23
C GLU A 128 -12.49 -8.22 -17.02
N CYS A 129 -12.46 -7.63 -15.83
CA CYS A 129 -12.19 -8.37 -14.60
C CYS A 129 -13.32 -9.36 -14.28
N SER A 130 -12.98 -10.60 -13.92
CA SER A 130 -13.99 -11.65 -13.61
C SER A 130 -14.61 -11.54 -12.22
N SER A 131 -14.01 -10.78 -11.30
CA SER A 131 -14.47 -10.67 -9.91
C SER A 131 -15.65 -9.72 -9.76
N VAL A 132 -16.67 -10.12 -9.00
CA VAL A 132 -17.84 -9.28 -8.67
C VAL A 132 -17.44 -7.95 -8.02
N LYS A 133 -16.34 -7.91 -7.27
CA LYS A 133 -15.82 -6.69 -6.60
C LYS A 133 -15.13 -5.71 -7.55
N LEU A 134 -14.84 -6.15 -8.77
CA LEU A 134 -14.11 -5.43 -9.81
C LEU A 134 -14.97 -5.21 -11.06
N GLN A 135 -16.30 -5.29 -10.93
CA GLN A 135 -17.20 -5.07 -12.05
C GLN A 135 -16.97 -3.68 -12.67
N GLY A 136 -16.79 -3.65 -14.00
CA GLY A 136 -16.50 -2.44 -14.77
C GLY A 136 -15.02 -2.03 -14.80
N TYR A 137 -14.13 -2.78 -14.15
CA TYR A 137 -12.68 -2.59 -14.26
C TYR A 137 -12.10 -3.51 -15.32
N LYS A 138 -11.02 -3.04 -15.94
CA LYS A 138 -10.13 -3.85 -16.78
C LYS A 138 -8.98 -4.38 -15.95
N CYS A 139 -8.71 -5.66 -16.12
CA CYS A 139 -7.62 -6.39 -15.47
C CYS A 139 -6.52 -6.66 -16.49
N ILE A 140 -5.26 -6.52 -16.08
CA ILE A 140 -4.13 -6.88 -16.93
C ILE A 140 -4.07 -8.40 -17.06
N ASP A 141 -3.92 -8.88 -18.29
CA ASP A 141 -3.74 -10.29 -18.61
C ASP A 141 -2.26 -10.66 -18.55
N PHE A 142 -1.89 -11.40 -17.51
CA PHE A 142 -0.54 -11.91 -17.30
C PHE A 142 -0.38 -13.37 -17.77
N SER A 143 -1.37 -13.94 -18.47
CA SER A 143 -1.33 -15.35 -18.88
C SER A 143 -0.13 -15.67 -19.78
N ASN A 144 0.35 -14.69 -20.56
CA ASN A 144 1.54 -14.81 -21.42
C ASN A 144 2.86 -14.70 -20.65
N LEU A 145 2.83 -14.45 -19.34
CA LEU A 145 3.98 -14.17 -18.48
C LEU A 145 4.16 -15.21 -17.36
N SER A 146 3.75 -16.46 -17.59
CA SER A 146 3.80 -17.53 -16.59
C SER A 146 5.18 -17.80 -15.97
N ASN A 147 6.26 -17.45 -16.68
CA ASN A 147 7.66 -17.61 -16.21
C ASN A 147 8.23 -16.35 -15.55
N TYR A 148 7.44 -15.30 -15.38
CA TYR A 148 7.89 -14.02 -14.84
C TYR A 148 7.20 -13.70 -13.51
N SER A 149 7.94 -13.03 -12.63
CA SER A 149 7.45 -12.47 -11.39
C SER A 149 7.78 -10.97 -11.34
N LEU A 150 6.99 -10.22 -10.59
CA LEU A 150 7.38 -8.87 -10.22
C LEU A 150 8.45 -9.00 -9.14
N ILE A 151 9.69 -8.64 -9.46
CA ILE A 151 10.90 -8.89 -8.66
C ILE A 151 11.55 -7.57 -8.20
N LEU A 152 12.13 -7.60 -7.00
CA LEU A 152 13.09 -6.62 -6.48
C LEU A 152 14.26 -7.35 -5.78
N ASP A 153 15.42 -7.34 -6.42
CA ASP A 153 16.72 -7.65 -5.81
C ASP A 153 17.51 -6.35 -5.64
N GLY A 154 17.46 -5.78 -4.43
CA GLY A 154 18.19 -4.56 -4.14
C GLY A 154 19.66 -4.75 -3.79
N LYS A 155 20.26 -5.96 -3.90
CA LYS A 155 21.72 -6.12 -3.93
C LYS A 155 22.25 -5.89 -5.33
N GLN A 156 21.55 -6.44 -6.31
CA GLN A 156 21.93 -6.34 -7.73
C GLN A 156 21.32 -5.12 -8.43
N ASN A 157 20.53 -4.30 -7.70
CA ASN A 157 19.74 -3.20 -8.26
C ASN A 157 18.88 -3.66 -9.45
N TYR A 158 18.27 -4.83 -9.28
CA TYR A 158 17.53 -5.55 -10.32
C TYR A 158 16.06 -5.57 -9.93
N TYR A 159 15.22 -4.91 -10.72
CA TYR A 159 13.79 -4.84 -10.47
C TYR A 159 12.99 -4.80 -11.77
N SER A 160 11.85 -5.47 -11.74
CA SER A 160 10.89 -5.43 -12.86
C SER A 160 9.81 -4.38 -12.62
N GLN A 161 9.18 -3.91 -13.70
CA GLN A 161 8.16 -2.86 -13.63
C GLN A 161 6.99 -3.17 -14.56
N ILE A 162 5.80 -2.73 -14.17
CA ILE A 162 4.62 -2.72 -15.04
C ILE A 162 4.31 -1.26 -15.38
N TYR A 163 4.26 -0.97 -16.67
CA TYR A 163 3.87 0.34 -17.18
C TYR A 163 2.44 0.27 -17.71
N LEU A 164 1.65 1.30 -17.38
CA LEU A 164 0.31 1.52 -17.90
C LEU A 164 0.19 2.97 -18.37
N PHE A 165 -0.02 3.15 -19.66
CA PHE A 165 -0.10 4.43 -20.34
C PHE A 165 -1.49 4.67 -20.92
N PHE A 166 -1.98 5.90 -20.82
CA PHE A 166 -3.20 6.34 -21.50
C PHE A 166 -2.84 7.36 -22.56
N TYR A 167 -2.96 6.95 -23.82
CA TYR A 167 -2.67 7.81 -24.97
C TYR A 167 -3.93 8.51 -25.47
N PRO A 168 -3.81 9.77 -25.93
CA PRO A 168 -4.82 10.35 -26.82
C PRO A 168 -4.97 9.45 -28.05
N CYS A 169 -6.20 9.18 -28.48
CA CYS A 169 -6.49 8.30 -29.63
C CYS A 169 -5.66 8.61 -30.90
N PRO A 170 -5.53 9.87 -31.35
CA PRO A 170 -4.84 10.18 -32.61
C PRO A 170 -3.32 10.05 -32.53
N VAL A 171 -2.73 9.92 -31.33
CA VAL A 171 -1.28 9.89 -31.15
C VAL A 171 -0.74 8.49 -31.42
N VAL A 172 0.33 8.40 -32.20
CA VAL A 172 1.11 7.18 -32.42
C VAL A 172 2.58 7.43 -32.13
N ASP A 173 3.26 6.45 -31.56
CA ASP A 173 4.67 6.52 -31.21
C ASP A 173 5.31 5.11 -31.23
N ALA A 174 6.48 4.97 -30.60
CA ALA A 174 7.18 3.68 -30.49
C ALA A 174 6.42 2.62 -29.67
N PHE A 175 5.47 3.02 -28.81
CA PHE A 175 4.69 2.13 -27.95
C PHE A 175 3.28 1.91 -28.49
N LYS A 176 2.58 2.96 -28.93
CA LYS A 176 1.28 2.89 -29.61
C LYS A 176 1.49 3.00 -31.12
N THR A 177 1.61 1.87 -31.80
CA THR A 177 1.88 1.83 -33.24
C THR A 177 0.62 1.97 -34.10
N THR A 178 -0.57 1.81 -33.53
CA THR A 178 -1.85 1.80 -34.27
C THR A 178 -2.79 2.90 -33.81
N MET A 179 -3.51 3.50 -34.77
CA MET A 179 -4.56 4.48 -34.53
C MET A 179 -5.91 3.89 -34.97
N PRO A 180 -6.92 3.84 -34.08
CA PRO A 180 -8.28 3.46 -34.45
C PRO A 180 -8.92 4.44 -35.45
N ASP A 181 -9.78 3.94 -36.34
CA ASP A 181 -10.43 4.77 -37.37
C ASP A 181 -11.46 5.76 -36.80
N ASN A 182 -11.98 5.50 -35.59
CA ASN A 182 -13.03 6.29 -34.95
C ASN A 182 -12.51 7.22 -33.83
N CYS A 183 -11.28 7.75 -33.96
CA CYS A 183 -10.74 8.66 -32.97
C CYS A 183 -11.55 9.96 -32.83
N ALA A 184 -11.78 10.37 -31.59
CA ALA A 184 -12.29 11.69 -31.27
C ALA A 184 -11.28 12.78 -31.69
N ASN A 185 -11.77 13.99 -31.92
CA ASN A 185 -10.89 15.11 -32.24
C ASN A 185 -10.14 15.59 -30.99
N GLN A 186 -9.04 16.29 -31.20
CA GLN A 186 -8.13 16.68 -30.11
C GLN A 186 -8.82 17.55 -29.06
N THR A 187 -9.68 18.48 -29.47
CA THR A 187 -10.44 19.34 -28.56
C THR A 187 -11.45 18.56 -27.72
N GLU A 188 -12.13 17.57 -28.29
CA GLU A 188 -13.02 16.68 -27.52
C GLU A 188 -12.24 15.89 -26.46
N ILE A 189 -11.03 15.45 -26.79
CA ILE A 189 -10.17 14.71 -25.88
C ILE A 189 -9.68 15.60 -24.74
N GLU A 190 -9.19 16.81 -25.05
CA GLU A 190 -8.75 17.79 -24.04
C GLU A 190 -9.88 18.14 -23.08
N ASN A 191 -11.06 18.44 -23.62
CA ASN A 191 -12.24 18.72 -22.81
C ASN A 191 -12.63 17.56 -21.89
N LEU A 192 -12.38 16.31 -22.29
CA LEU A 192 -12.66 15.12 -21.48
C LEU A 192 -11.65 14.96 -20.33
N VAL A 193 -10.37 15.20 -20.60
CA VAL A 193 -9.30 15.07 -19.61
C VAL A 193 -9.34 16.21 -18.59
N ASP A 194 -9.74 17.41 -19.02
CA ASP A 194 -9.86 18.60 -18.17
C ASP A 194 -11.12 18.62 -17.28
N LEU A 195 -11.99 17.60 -17.37
CA LEU A 195 -13.15 17.50 -16.48
C LEU A 195 -12.68 17.31 -15.03
N ASN A 196 -13.15 18.16 -14.12
CA ASN A 196 -12.84 18.08 -12.68
C ASN A 196 -13.17 16.71 -12.04
N ALA A 197 -14.06 15.92 -12.65
CA ALA A 197 -14.46 14.60 -12.17
C ALA A 197 -13.76 13.45 -12.93
N ALA A 198 -12.95 13.75 -13.95
CA ALA A 198 -12.21 12.73 -14.67
C ALA A 198 -11.01 12.27 -13.84
N GLY A 199 -10.79 10.96 -13.82
CA GLY A 199 -9.75 10.37 -13.01
C GLY A 199 -9.56 8.89 -13.27
N LEU A 200 -8.36 8.40 -12.97
CA LEU A 200 -8.02 7.00 -13.11
C LEU A 200 -8.11 6.30 -11.75
N ASN A 201 -9.00 5.31 -11.68
CA ASN A 201 -9.13 4.44 -10.52
C ASN A 201 -8.28 3.19 -10.72
N LEU A 202 -7.33 3.00 -9.82
CA LEU A 202 -6.47 1.81 -9.77
C LEU A 202 -6.82 0.97 -8.55
N LYS A 203 -6.89 -0.35 -8.76
CA LYS A 203 -7.07 -1.34 -7.71
C LYS A 203 -5.95 -2.36 -7.81
N LEU A 204 -5.24 -2.52 -6.70
CA LEU A 204 -4.20 -3.51 -6.53
C LEU A 204 -4.73 -4.57 -5.57
N THR A 205 -4.74 -5.82 -6.01
CA THR A 205 -5.10 -6.92 -5.12
C THR A 205 -3.93 -7.18 -4.19
N LYS A 206 -4.19 -7.18 -2.88
CA LYS A 206 -3.19 -7.49 -1.86
C LYS A 206 -2.54 -8.84 -2.18
N VAL A 207 -1.24 -8.80 -2.45
CA VAL A 207 -0.43 -10.01 -2.61
C VAL A 207 -0.05 -10.45 -1.20
N SER A 208 -0.75 -11.45 -0.66
CA SER A 208 -0.43 -12.07 0.62
C SER A 208 0.69 -13.11 0.49
N GLN A 209 1.77 -12.81 -0.23
CA GLN A 209 2.97 -13.62 -0.10
C GLN A 209 3.64 -13.21 1.20
N GLY A 210 3.19 -13.85 2.28
CA GLY A 210 3.45 -13.53 3.68
C GLY A 210 2.21 -13.78 4.55
N PHE A 211 1.73 -15.03 4.59
CA PHE A 211 0.67 -15.45 5.50
C PHE A 211 1.19 -15.41 6.96
N ILE A 212 0.39 -14.86 7.86
CA ILE A 212 0.67 -14.77 9.30
C ILE A 212 0.60 -16.16 9.93
N ILE A 213 1.71 -16.69 10.46
CA ILE A 213 1.76 -17.49 11.69
C ILE A 213 3.07 -17.18 12.44
N GLN A 214 2.97 -16.86 13.73
CA GLN A 214 4.10 -16.64 14.65
C GLN A 214 4.90 -17.94 14.91
N SER A 215 6.24 -17.86 14.84
CA SER A 215 7.18 -18.34 15.87
C SER A 215 8.62 -17.99 15.44
N ASP A 216 9.31 -17.21 16.26
CA ASP A 216 10.74 -16.83 16.26
C ASP A 216 11.56 -16.81 14.96
N SER A 217 12.12 -15.63 14.70
CA SER A 217 13.18 -15.30 13.73
C SER A 217 12.80 -15.36 12.25
N GLN A 218 12.15 -14.28 11.80
CA GLN A 218 12.42 -13.51 10.58
C GLN A 218 11.09 -13.01 9.98
N TYR A 219 11.03 -11.70 9.82
CA TYR A 219 9.85 -10.93 9.47
C TYR A 219 10.21 -10.18 8.18
N SER A 220 9.51 -10.39 7.06
CA SER A 220 9.63 -9.50 5.90
C SER A 220 8.52 -8.46 5.98
N GLY A 221 8.87 -7.18 5.81
CA GLY A 221 7.96 -6.04 5.99
C GLY A 221 6.80 -5.97 4.99
N PRO A 222 5.85 -5.04 5.19
CA PRO A 222 4.80 -4.79 4.21
C PRO A 222 5.42 -4.27 2.91
N ILE A 223 5.13 -4.93 1.78
CA ILE A 223 5.55 -4.46 0.46
C ILE A 223 4.76 -3.19 0.14
N ASN A 224 5.42 -2.03 0.19
CA ASN A 224 4.86 -0.77 -0.29
C ASN A 224 5.01 -0.70 -1.81
N TYR A 225 3.92 -0.35 -2.49
CA TYR A 225 3.91 -0.03 -3.93
C TYR A 225 3.87 1.49 -4.05
N ASN A 226 4.76 2.09 -4.84
CA ASN A 226 4.59 3.48 -5.24
C ASN A 226 3.84 3.55 -6.57
N LEU A 227 2.93 4.52 -6.67
CA LEU A 227 2.41 5.01 -7.93
C LEU A 227 3.18 6.29 -8.24
N GLU A 228 4.32 6.17 -8.91
CA GLU A 228 5.07 7.37 -9.28
C GLU A 228 4.43 8.08 -10.48
N ASN A 229 4.08 9.35 -10.23
CA ASN A 229 3.74 10.40 -11.19
C ASN A 229 2.58 10.10 -12.16
N ASN A 230 1.37 10.55 -11.82
CA ASN A 230 0.38 10.94 -12.83
C ASN A 230 0.92 12.15 -13.59
N VAL A 231 1.81 11.95 -14.57
CA VAL A 231 2.22 13.02 -15.46
C VAL A 231 1.08 13.27 -16.43
N PHE A 232 0.16 14.17 -16.06
CA PHE A 232 -0.70 14.84 -17.03
C PHE A 232 0.18 15.69 -17.94
N SER A 233 0.67 15.09 -19.01
CA SER A 233 1.47 15.79 -20.00
C SER A 233 0.55 16.43 -21.04
N ASN A 234 0.39 17.74 -21.02
CA ASN A 234 -0.28 18.46 -22.12
C ASN A 234 0.58 18.54 -23.40
N LYS A 235 1.60 17.68 -23.54
CA LYS A 235 2.40 17.58 -24.77
C LYS A 235 1.69 16.63 -25.73
N PHE A 236 1.27 17.18 -26.86
CA PHE A 236 0.49 16.55 -27.93
C PHE A 236 1.00 15.18 -28.47
N ASN A 237 2.18 14.69 -28.08
CA ASN A 237 2.77 13.43 -28.53
C ASN A 237 3.19 12.49 -27.39
N LEU A 238 2.71 12.70 -26.17
CA LEU A 238 3.03 11.87 -25.02
C LEU A 238 1.75 11.27 -24.42
N PRO A 239 1.87 10.16 -23.65
CA PRO A 239 0.73 9.69 -22.87
C PRO A 239 0.27 10.77 -21.89
N TYR A 240 -1.05 10.93 -21.76
CA TYR A 240 -1.65 11.83 -20.77
C TYR A 240 -1.56 11.28 -19.36
N ILE A 241 -1.55 9.96 -19.21
CA ILE A 241 -1.35 9.34 -17.91
C ILE A 241 -0.32 8.26 -18.09
N GLN A 242 0.68 8.29 -17.23
CA GLN A 242 1.70 7.28 -17.12
C GLN A 242 1.69 6.74 -15.70
N ILE A 243 1.61 5.43 -15.55
CA ILE A 243 1.74 4.73 -14.28
C ILE A 243 2.87 3.74 -14.41
N ILE A 244 3.74 3.74 -13.41
CA ILE A 244 4.79 2.75 -13.26
C ILE A 244 4.55 2.06 -11.91
N LEU A 245 4.32 0.76 -11.97
CA LEU A 245 4.19 -0.09 -10.79
C LEU A 245 5.47 -0.90 -10.63
N TYR A 246 6.07 -0.82 -9.45
CA TYR A 246 7.24 -1.60 -9.06
C TYR A 246 7.27 -1.79 -7.54
N ILE A 247 8.05 -2.76 -7.08
CA ILE A 247 8.23 -3.05 -5.65
C ILE A 247 9.21 -2.00 -5.08
N LEU A 248 8.82 -1.31 -4.02
CA LEU A 248 9.74 -0.46 -3.28
C LEU A 248 10.47 -1.22 -2.19
N ARG A 249 11.70 -0.76 -1.93
CA ARG A 249 12.36 -0.91 -0.65
C ARG A 249 12.05 0.34 0.17
N ASP A 250 11.30 0.23 1.25
CA ASP A 250 11.23 1.34 2.21
C ASP A 250 12.61 1.49 2.84
N ILE A 251 13.35 2.49 2.39
CA ILE A 251 14.51 2.98 3.11
C ILE A 251 13.96 4.07 4.01
N GLU A 252 13.84 3.81 5.32
CA GLU A 252 13.69 4.89 6.27
C GLU A 252 14.91 5.81 6.10
N GLU A 253 14.71 6.95 5.44
CA GLU A 253 15.60 8.10 5.56
C GLU A 253 15.59 8.48 7.05
N LYS A 254 16.53 7.92 7.80
CA LYS A 254 16.95 8.53 9.05
C LYS A 254 17.53 9.89 8.68
N GLN A 255 16.72 10.93 8.85
CA GLN A 255 17.23 12.29 8.98
C GLN A 255 18.34 12.25 10.04
N PHE A 256 19.58 12.36 9.60
CA PHE A 256 20.71 12.63 10.46
C PHE A 256 20.61 14.10 10.86
N VAL A 257 20.28 14.30 12.15
CA VAL A 257 20.56 15.43 13.05
C VAL A 257 20.44 16.84 12.49
#